data_AF-A0A496CR35-F1
#
_entry.id   AF-A0A496CR35-F1
#
_cell.length_a   1.000
_cell.length_b   1.000
_cell.length_c   1.000
_cell.angle_alpha   90.00
_cell.angle_beta   90.00
_cell.angle_gamma   90.00
#
_symmetry.space_group_name_H-M   'P 1'
#
loop_
_entity.id
_entity.type
_entity.pdbx_description
1 polymer ?
#
loop_
_entity_poly.entity_id
_entity_poly.type
_entity_poly.pdbx_seq_one_letter_code
_entity_poly.pdbx_strand_id
1 'polypeptide(L)'
;MRNILKATTLENKFPLFTVENGCIVSKNADITVAFRVELPELFTVTAAEYEAIHSAWNKAVKVLPDYSIVHKQDWFIKENYAPDIQKDDLSFLSRSFERHFNERPFLNHTCYLFLTKTTKERSRMQSNFSTLCRGFLVPKEIKDKETVTKFLEAVGQFE
;
A
#
# COMPACT_ATOMS: atom_id res chain seq x y z
N MET A 1 4.44 -24.73 -32.67
CA MET A 1 3.01 -24.41 -32.42
C MET A 1 2.87 -22.89 -32.37
N ARG A 2 2.17 -22.27 -33.33
CA ARG A 2 1.94 -20.82 -33.32
C ARG A 2 0.87 -20.52 -32.28
N ASN A 3 1.22 -19.69 -31.29
CA ASN A 3 0.31 -19.26 -30.24
C ASN A 3 -0.71 -18.29 -30.86
N ILE A 4 -1.91 -18.78 -31.18
CA ILE A 4 -3.01 -17.95 -31.67
C ILE A 4 -3.55 -17.21 -30.46
N LEU A 5 -3.11 -15.96 -30.28
CA LEU A 5 -3.65 -15.08 -29.24
C LEU A 5 -5.12 -14.79 -29.59
N LYS A 6 -6.06 -15.50 -28.97
CA LYS A 6 -7.48 -15.15 -29.00
C LYS A 6 -7.62 -13.71 -28.51
N ALA A 7 -8.24 -12.86 -29.32
CA ALA A 7 -8.60 -11.51 -28.91
C ALA A 7 -9.43 -11.62 -27.62
N THR A 8 -9.02 -10.89 -26.58
CA THR A 8 -9.64 -10.91 -25.26
C THR A 8 -9.58 -9.48 -24.73
N THR A 9 -10.64 -9.06 -24.04
CA THR A 9 -10.74 -7.73 -23.41
C THR A 9 -9.64 -7.52 -22.38
N LEU A 10 -9.19 -6.27 -22.23
CA LEU A 10 -8.09 -5.92 -21.32
C LEU A 10 -8.45 -6.26 -19.86
N GLU A 11 -9.72 -6.11 -19.50
CA GLU A 11 -10.32 -6.49 -18.22
C GLU A 11 -10.03 -7.94 -17.83
N ASN A 12 -10.17 -8.85 -18.79
CA ASN A 12 -9.89 -10.26 -18.60
C ASN A 12 -8.39 -10.55 -18.41
N LYS A 13 -7.50 -9.64 -18.83
CA LYS A 13 -6.05 -9.76 -18.64
C LYS A 13 -5.51 -9.09 -17.39
N PHE A 14 -6.26 -8.21 -16.72
CA PHE A 14 -5.77 -7.58 -15.50
C PHE A 14 -5.43 -8.62 -14.43
N PRO A 15 -4.35 -8.42 -13.67
CA PRO A 15 -3.92 -9.36 -12.63
C PRO A 15 -4.80 -9.31 -11.38
N LEU A 16 -5.67 -8.31 -11.25
CA LEU A 16 -6.64 -8.17 -10.18
C LEU A 16 -7.89 -8.98 -10.50
N PHE A 17 -8.40 -9.68 -9.50
CA PHE A 17 -9.64 -10.45 -9.59
C PHE A 17 -10.81 -9.63 -9.06
N THR A 18 -10.82 -9.33 -7.76
CA THR A 18 -11.88 -8.56 -7.09
C THR A 18 -11.31 -7.79 -5.90
N VAL A 19 -12.09 -6.81 -5.40
CA VAL A 19 -11.84 -6.15 -4.13
C VAL A 19 -13.00 -6.50 -3.21
N GLU A 20 -12.73 -7.24 -2.14
CA GLU A 20 -13.74 -7.79 -1.23
C GLU A 20 -13.25 -7.65 0.22
N ASN A 21 -14.15 -7.29 1.14
CA ASN A 21 -13.86 -7.16 2.58
C ASN A 21 -12.62 -6.29 2.90
N GLY A 22 -12.42 -5.19 2.16
CA GLY A 22 -11.27 -4.30 2.34
C GLY A 22 -9.94 -4.89 1.85
N CYS A 23 -9.96 -6.06 1.20
CA CYS A 23 -8.79 -6.74 0.65
C CYS A 23 -8.84 -6.76 -0.88
N ILE A 24 -7.69 -6.61 -1.51
CA ILE A 24 -7.51 -6.79 -2.94
C ILE A 24 -7.12 -8.25 -3.18
N VAL A 25 -7.88 -8.95 -4.01
CA VAL A 25 -7.61 -10.34 -4.40
C VAL A 25 -7.07 -10.37 -5.82
N SER A 26 -5.89 -10.95 -6.00
CA SER A 26 -5.30 -11.15 -7.33
C SER A 26 -5.90 -12.37 -8.03
N LYS A 27 -5.79 -12.47 -9.35
CA LYS A 27 -6.14 -13.68 -10.11
C LYS A 27 -5.23 -14.88 -9.80
N ASN A 28 -4.16 -14.68 -9.04
CA ASN A 28 -3.36 -15.77 -8.46
C ASN A 28 -3.80 -16.12 -7.04
N ALA A 29 -4.89 -15.51 -6.58
CA ALA A 29 -5.41 -15.58 -5.23
C ALA A 29 -4.41 -15.06 -4.16
N ASP A 30 -3.53 -14.12 -4.52
CA ASP A 30 -2.83 -13.33 -3.51
C ASP A 30 -3.81 -12.39 -2.84
N ILE A 31 -3.64 -12.19 -1.53
CA ILE A 31 -4.48 -11.30 -0.74
C ILE A 31 -3.62 -10.11 -0.33
N THR A 32 -4.05 -8.91 -0.70
CA THR A 32 -3.35 -7.67 -0.38
C THR A 32 -4.25 -6.75 0.45
N VAL A 33 -3.74 -6.26 1.58
CA VAL A 33 -4.34 -5.17 2.34
C VAL A 33 -3.52 -3.91 2.10
N ALA A 34 -4.20 -2.80 1.86
CA ALA A 34 -3.59 -1.51 1.54
C ALA A 34 -3.92 -0.49 2.64
N PHE A 35 -2.90 0.20 3.14
CA PHE A 35 -3.02 1.29 4.09
C PHE A 35 -2.47 2.57 3.48
N ARG A 36 -3.08 3.70 3.85
CA ARG A 36 -2.45 5.00 3.73
C ARG A 36 -1.75 5.27 5.05
N VAL A 37 -0.46 5.58 5.00
CA VAL A 37 0.34 5.82 6.19
C VAL A 37 0.54 7.32 6.35
N GLU A 38 0.18 7.85 7.51
CA GLU A 38 0.52 9.19 7.94
C GLU A 38 1.83 9.12 8.72
N LEU A 39 2.89 9.68 8.13
CA LEU A 39 4.20 9.75 8.77
C LEU A 39 4.41 11.16 9.32
N PRO A 40 4.99 11.30 10.52
CA PRO A 40 5.29 12.60 11.08
C PRO A 40 6.34 13.31 10.23
N GLU A 41 6.25 14.63 10.17
CA GLU A 41 7.21 15.46 9.43
C GLU A 41 8.62 15.34 10.03
N LEU A 42 9.62 15.47 9.17
CA LEU A 42 11.03 15.38 9.57
C LEU A 42 11.33 16.38 10.69
N PHE A 43 11.94 15.89 11.77
CA PHE A 43 12.33 16.67 12.96
C PHE A 43 11.19 17.21 13.84
N THR A 44 9.96 16.74 13.66
CA THR A 44 8.85 17.11 14.56
C THR A 44 8.71 16.23 15.79
N VAL A 45 9.46 15.13 15.84
CA VAL A 45 9.28 14.04 16.81
C VAL A 45 10.48 13.95 17.75
N THR A 46 10.22 13.67 19.03
CA THR A 46 11.27 13.43 20.02
C THR A 46 11.95 12.07 19.82
N ALA A 47 13.15 11.89 20.38
CA ALA A 47 13.86 10.60 20.26
C ALA A 47 13.06 9.42 20.83
N ALA A 48 12.36 9.63 21.95
CA ALA A 48 11.54 8.58 22.59
C ALA A 48 10.33 8.17 21.73
N GLU A 49 9.65 9.14 21.11
CA GLU A 49 8.53 8.88 20.20
C GLU A 49 9.01 8.17 18.92
N TYR A 50 10.17 8.57 18.38
CA TYR A 50 10.75 7.89 17.23
C TYR A 50 11.08 6.42 17.52
N GLU A 51 11.66 6.14 18.69
CA GLU A 51 11.94 4.77 19.14
C GLU A 51 10.64 3.96 19.34
N ALA A 52 9.59 4.58 19.89
CA ALA A 52 8.29 3.95 20.02
C ALA A 52 7.70 3.56 18.65
N ILE A 53 7.71 4.48 17.68
CA ILE A 53 7.26 4.22 16.30
C ILE A 53 8.07 3.08 15.68
N HIS A 54 9.40 3.14 15.76
CA HIS A 54 10.27 2.10 15.22
C HIS A 54 10.01 0.73 15.86
N SER A 55 9.79 0.70 17.18
CA SER A 55 9.46 -0.53 17.91
C SER A 55 8.12 -1.12 17.48
N ALA A 56 7.12 -0.27 17.22
CA ALA A 56 5.80 -0.69 16.74
C ALA A 56 5.89 -1.34 15.35
N TRP A 57 6.59 -0.68 14.41
CA TRP A 57 6.85 -1.25 13.07
C TRP A 57 7.57 -2.59 13.14
N ASN A 58 8.60 -2.70 13.98
CA ASN A 58 9.34 -3.95 14.16
C ASN A 58 8.46 -5.08 14.72
N LYS A 59 7.55 -4.78 15.66
CA LYS A 59 6.61 -5.77 16.20
C LYS A 59 5.62 -6.22 15.13
N ALA A 60 5.02 -5.27 14.43
CA ALA A 60 4.03 -5.56 13.39
C ALA A 60 4.62 -6.44 12.27
N VAL A 61 5.83 -6.13 11.80
CA VAL A 61 6.53 -6.93 10.79
C VAL A 61 6.88 -8.34 11.29
N LYS A 62 7.24 -8.51 12.57
CA LYS A 62 7.58 -9.82 13.15
C LYS A 62 6.40 -10.77 13.27
N VAL A 63 5.18 -10.24 13.40
CA VAL A 63 3.96 -11.05 13.56
C VAL A 63 3.44 -11.55 12.21
N LEU A 64 3.92 -10.99 11.09
CA LEU A 64 3.49 -11.42 9.76
C LEU A 64 3.82 -12.91 9.51
N PRO A 65 2.87 -13.67 8.94
CA PRO A 65 3.10 -15.08 8.62
C PRO A 65 4.10 -15.23 7.47
N ASP A 66 4.66 -16.44 7.33
CA ASP A 66 5.57 -16.78 6.24
C ASP A 66 5.00 -16.42 4.86
N TYR A 67 5.89 -16.06 3.93
CA TYR A 67 5.50 -15.65 2.57
C TYR A 67 4.55 -14.44 2.55
N SER A 68 4.78 -13.48 3.45
CA SER A 68 4.19 -12.15 3.40
C SER A 68 5.17 -11.17 2.76
N ILE A 69 4.67 -10.28 1.92
CA ILE A 69 5.43 -9.22 1.27
C ILE A 69 4.95 -7.90 1.85
N VAL A 70 5.90 -7.13 2.38
CA VAL A 70 5.67 -5.75 2.81
C VAL A 70 6.19 -4.83 1.72
N HIS A 71 5.32 -4.01 1.15
CA HIS A 71 5.67 -3.06 0.11
C HIS A 71 5.25 -1.66 0.53
N LYS A 72 6.22 -0.82 0.83
CA LYS A 72 6.03 0.61 1.10
C LYS A 72 6.25 1.39 -0.19
N GLN A 73 5.29 2.22 -0.56
CA GLN A 73 5.34 3.07 -1.74
C GLN A 73 5.15 4.52 -1.34
N ASP A 74 6.20 5.33 -1.55
CA ASP A 74 6.19 6.76 -1.30
C ASP A 74 5.99 7.52 -2.62
N TRP A 75 4.99 8.39 -2.66
CA TRP A 75 4.73 9.30 -3.77
C TRP A 75 5.12 10.71 -3.34
N PHE A 76 5.90 11.37 -4.19
CA PHE A 76 6.28 12.77 -4.01
C PHE A 76 5.79 13.56 -5.22
N ILE A 77 4.81 14.43 -4.98
CA ILE A 77 4.23 15.29 -6.03
C ILE A 77 4.61 16.73 -5.70
N LYS A 78 5.18 17.43 -6.67
CA LYS A 78 5.46 18.86 -6.51
C LYS A 78 4.16 19.63 -6.62
N GLU A 79 3.78 20.29 -5.54
CA GLU A 79 2.57 21.11 -5.46
C GLU A 79 2.95 22.51 -4.97
N ASN A 80 2.08 23.48 -5.25
CA ASN A 80 2.25 24.85 -4.76
C ASN A 80 1.27 25.08 -3.63
N TYR A 81 1.71 25.73 -2.56
CA TYR A 81 0.85 26.08 -1.44
C TYR A 81 -0.22 27.09 -1.89
N ALA A 82 -1.48 26.71 -1.73
CA ALA A 82 -2.63 27.54 -1.99
C ALA A 82 -3.09 28.16 -0.67
N PRO A 83 -2.95 29.49 -0.48
CA PRO A 83 -3.28 30.12 0.78
C PRO A 83 -4.80 30.22 0.97
N ASP A 84 -5.27 30.00 2.18
CA ASP A 84 -6.70 30.07 2.53
C ASP A 84 -7.03 31.42 3.17
N ILE A 85 -7.06 32.46 2.33
CA ILE A 85 -7.14 33.88 2.76
C ILE A 85 -8.59 34.29 3.10
N GLN A 86 -9.59 33.45 2.80
CA GLN A 86 -11.01 33.79 2.92
C GLN A 86 -11.67 33.34 4.23
N LYS A 87 -10.92 32.75 5.17
CA LYS A 87 -11.44 32.47 6.51
C LYS A 87 -11.70 33.77 7.28
N ASP A 88 -12.96 34.02 7.61
CA ASP A 88 -13.33 35.03 8.60
C ASP A 88 -12.60 34.70 9.93
N ASP A 89 -11.99 35.71 10.55
CA ASP A 89 -11.13 35.65 11.77
C ASP A 89 -9.64 35.28 11.63
N LEU A 90 -8.99 35.53 10.49
CA LEU A 90 -7.53 35.41 10.41
C LEU A 90 -6.79 36.50 11.23
N SER A 91 -6.08 36.07 12.27
CA SER A 91 -5.10 36.88 13.02
C SER A 91 -4.05 37.50 12.10
N PHE A 92 -3.47 38.65 12.50
CA PHE A 92 -2.38 39.32 11.78
C PHE A 92 -1.21 38.37 11.45
N LEU A 93 -0.87 37.47 12.38
CA LEU A 93 0.20 36.50 12.19
C LEU A 93 -0.20 35.42 11.17
N SER A 94 -1.42 34.90 11.25
CA SER A 94 -1.94 33.91 10.30
C SER A 94 -1.98 34.48 8.89
N ARG A 95 -2.44 35.73 8.72
CA ARG A 95 -2.44 36.41 7.41
C ARG A 95 -1.03 36.62 6.85
N SER A 96 -0.05 36.89 7.72
CA SER A 96 1.35 37.04 7.32
C SER A 96 1.97 35.70 6.92
N PHE A 97 1.61 34.62 7.63
CA PHE A 97 2.00 33.25 7.29
C PHE A 97 1.47 32.83 5.92
N GLU A 98 0.16 32.97 5.69
CA GLU A 98 -0.50 32.64 4.41
C GLU A 98 0.15 33.38 3.23
N ARG A 99 0.47 34.67 3.40
CA ARG A 99 1.18 35.47 2.39
C ARG A 99 2.62 35.02 2.17
N HIS A 100 3.32 34.63 3.24
CA HIS A 100 4.72 34.22 3.14
C HIS A 100 4.86 32.94 2.32
N PHE A 101 3.94 31.99 2.49
CA PHE A 101 3.95 30.69 1.83
C PHE A 101 3.19 30.65 0.51
N ASN A 102 2.47 31.70 0.13
CA ASN A 102 1.75 31.78 -1.12
C ASN A 102 2.62 31.38 -2.34
N GLU A 103 2.10 30.47 -3.16
CA GLU A 103 2.74 29.92 -4.38
C GLU A 103 4.08 29.22 -4.14
N ARG A 104 4.50 29.00 -2.89
CA ARG A 104 5.74 28.30 -2.63
C ARG A 104 5.61 26.83 -3.01
N PRO A 105 6.55 26.30 -3.82
CA PRO A 105 6.55 24.89 -4.15
C PRO A 105 6.98 24.06 -2.95
N PHE A 106 6.25 22.98 -2.69
CA PHE A 106 6.61 21.94 -1.73
C PHE A 106 6.46 20.56 -2.38
N LEU A 107 7.04 19.55 -1.74
CA LEU A 107 6.85 18.16 -2.14
C LEU A 107 5.77 17.57 -1.25
N ASN A 108 4.57 17.39 -1.81
CA ASN A 108 3.50 16.67 -1.17
C ASN A 108 3.88 15.18 -1.12
N HIS A 109 4.02 14.63 0.08
CA HIS A 109 4.36 13.24 0.31
C HIS A 109 3.11 12.46 0.66
N THR A 110 2.87 11.37 -0.05
CA THR A 110 1.83 10.39 0.29
C THR A 110 2.45 9.01 0.35
N CYS A 111 2.29 8.34 1.49
CA CYS A 111 2.81 7.00 1.70
C CYS A 111 1.68 5.97 1.69
N TYR A 112 1.87 4.90 0.91
CA TYR A 112 1.01 3.73 0.92
C TYR A 112 1.79 2.50 1.38
N LEU A 113 1.16 1.67 2.21
CA LEU A 113 1.70 0.39 2.64
C LEU A 113 0.82 -0.73 2.12
N PHE A 114 1.40 -1.65 1.38
CA PHE A 114 0.74 -2.83 0.85
C PHE A 114 1.31 -4.07 1.52
N LEU A 115 0.46 -4.80 2.25
CA LEU A 115 0.79 -6.08 2.86
C LEU A 115 0.16 -7.17 2.00
N THR A 116 0.98 -8.02 1.38
CA THR A 116 0.50 -9.07 0.48
C THR A 116 0.86 -10.45 1.01
N LYS A 117 -0.15 -11.29 1.23
CA LYS A 117 0.05 -12.71 1.45
C LYS A 117 0.19 -13.42 0.11
N THR A 118 1.34 -14.06 -0.10
CA THR A 118 1.63 -14.89 -1.27
C THR A 118 1.86 -16.35 -0.84
N THR A 119 1.90 -17.25 -1.82
CA THR A 119 2.24 -18.66 -1.65
C THR A 119 3.72 -18.93 -1.89
N LYS A 120 4.22 -20.04 -1.33
CA LYS A 120 5.61 -20.49 -1.49
C LYS A 120 5.98 -20.75 -2.95
N GLU A 121 5.04 -21.33 -3.71
CA GLU A 121 5.22 -21.62 -5.13
C GLU A 121 5.38 -20.33 -5.95
N ARG A 122 4.63 -19.27 -5.62
CA ARG A 122 4.73 -17.98 -6.29
C ARG A 122 6.00 -17.22 -5.92
N SER A 123 6.46 -17.27 -4.68
CA SER A 123 7.73 -16.65 -4.29
C SER A 123 8.94 -17.20 -5.08
N ARG A 124 8.80 -18.39 -5.67
CA ARG A 124 9.83 -19.05 -6.51
C ARG A 124 9.66 -18.79 -8.01
N MET A 125 8.58 -18.13 -8.44
CA MET A 125 8.33 -17.85 -9.86
C MET A 125 9.24 -16.73 -10.37
N GLN A 126 9.86 -16.96 -11.53
CA GLN A 126 10.55 -15.93 -12.29
C GLN A 126 9.60 -15.26 -13.28
N SER A 127 9.99 -14.08 -13.79
CA SER A 127 9.23 -13.22 -14.74
C SER A 127 8.68 -13.96 -15.97
N ASN A 128 9.29 -15.09 -16.31
CA ASN A 128 8.95 -15.95 -17.44
C ASN A 128 7.62 -16.71 -17.24
N PHE A 129 7.11 -16.77 -16.00
CA PHE A 129 5.90 -17.50 -15.64
C PHE A 129 4.71 -16.54 -15.42
N SER A 130 4.39 -15.77 -16.46
CA SER A 130 3.26 -14.83 -16.43
C SER A 130 1.91 -15.56 -16.31
N THR A 131 1.01 -15.00 -15.49
CA THR A 131 -0.41 -15.40 -15.39
C THR A 131 -1.14 -15.43 -16.72
N LEU A 132 -0.67 -14.65 -17.70
CA LEU A 132 -1.22 -14.62 -19.05
C LEU A 132 -1.16 -15.99 -19.75
N CYS A 133 -0.32 -16.91 -19.27
CA CYS A 133 -0.11 -18.23 -19.86
C CYS A 133 -0.65 -19.40 -19.01
N ARG A 134 -1.31 -19.16 -17.87
CA ARG A 134 -1.86 -20.23 -17.01
C ARG A 134 -3.38 -20.38 -17.19
N GLY A 135 -3.83 -21.63 -17.32
CA GLY A 135 -5.26 -22.00 -17.40
C GLY A 135 -5.92 -22.36 -16.06
N PHE A 136 -5.18 -22.30 -14.94
CA PHE A 136 -5.70 -22.60 -13.60
C PHE A 136 -5.53 -21.37 -12.68
N LEU A 137 -6.62 -20.98 -12.01
CA LEU A 137 -6.78 -19.68 -11.34
C LEU A 137 -6.32 -19.65 -9.87
N VAL A 138 -6.33 -20.76 -9.13
CA VAL A 138 -6.18 -20.68 -7.65
C VAL A 138 -5.23 -21.75 -7.11
N PRO A 139 -4.07 -21.38 -6.53
CA PRO A 139 -3.25 -22.29 -5.74
C PRO A 139 -4.01 -22.82 -4.51
N LYS A 140 -3.81 -24.09 -4.15
CA LYS A 140 -4.56 -24.77 -3.08
C LYS A 140 -4.36 -24.15 -1.69
N GLU A 141 -3.21 -23.54 -1.42
CA GLU A 141 -2.88 -22.95 -0.11
C GLU A 141 -3.82 -21.79 0.28
N ILE A 142 -4.36 -21.03 -0.68
CA ILE A 142 -5.29 -19.93 -0.39
C ILE A 142 -6.72 -20.43 -0.07
N LYS A 143 -7.01 -21.72 -0.26
CA LYS A 143 -8.26 -22.30 0.24
C LYS A 143 -8.27 -22.47 1.76
N ASP A 144 -7.11 -22.38 2.41
CA ASP A 144 -7.01 -22.54 3.85
C ASP A 144 -7.44 -21.26 4.56
N LYS A 145 -8.72 -21.22 4.95
CA LYS A 145 -9.34 -20.07 5.64
C LYS A 145 -8.56 -19.66 6.89
N GLU A 146 -7.93 -20.61 7.59
CA GLU A 146 -7.16 -20.31 8.79
C GLU A 146 -5.91 -19.48 8.52
N THR A 147 -5.28 -19.68 7.36
CA THR A 147 -4.09 -18.88 6.98
C THR A 147 -4.47 -17.45 6.65
N VAL A 148 -5.64 -17.27 6.04
CA VAL A 148 -6.18 -15.95 5.71
C VAL A 148 -6.58 -15.21 6.98
N THR A 149 -7.25 -15.87 7.94
CA THR A 149 -7.61 -15.23 9.21
C THR A 149 -6.38 -14.82 10.01
N LYS A 150 -5.37 -15.71 10.12
CA LYS A 150 -4.09 -15.38 10.79
C LYS A 150 -3.37 -14.20 10.14
N PHE A 151 -3.41 -14.13 8.80
CA PHE A 151 -2.83 -13.00 8.08
C PHE A 151 -3.59 -11.70 8.38
N LEU A 152 -4.92 -11.71 8.35
CA LEU A 152 -5.74 -10.53 8.65
C LEU A 152 -5.56 -10.07 10.10
N GLU A 153 -5.47 -10.99 11.06
CA GLU A 153 -5.16 -10.69 12.47
C GLU A 153 -3.76 -10.05 12.62
N ALA A 154 -2.76 -10.58 11.91
CA ALA A 154 -1.40 -10.02 11.91
C ALA A 154 -1.36 -8.63 11.27
N VAL A 155 -2.13 -8.43 10.19
CA VAL A 155 -2.29 -7.13 9.52
C VAL A 155 -2.94 -6.10 10.45
N GLY A 156 -3.84 -6.51 11.35
CA GLY A 156 -4.41 -5.63 12.37
C GLY A 156 -3.40 -5.03 13.35
N GLN A 157 -2.16 -5.52 13.41
CA GLN A 157 -1.08 -4.91 14.20
C GLN A 157 -0.47 -3.66 13.52
N PHE A 158 -0.83 -3.38 12.28
CA PHE A 158 -0.40 -2.20 11.51
C PHE A 158 -1.40 -1.03 11.58
N GLU A 159 -2.58 -1.27 12.15
CA GLU A 159 -3.56 -0.22 12.51
C GLU A 159 -3.20 0.38 13.87
#